data_AF-A0A938UJK9-F1
#
_entry.id   AF-A0A938UJK9-F1
#
_cell.length_a   1.000
_cell.length_b   1.000
_cell.length_c   1.000
_cell.angle_alpha   90.00
_cell.angle_beta   90.00
_cell.angle_gamma   90.00
#
_symmetry.space_group_name_H-M   'P 1'
#
loop_
_entity.id
_entity.type
_entity.pdbx_description
1 polymer ?
#
loop_
_entity_poly.entity_id
_entity_poly.type
_entity_poly.pdbx_seq_one_letter_code
_entity_poly.pdbx_strand_id
1 'polypeptide(L)'
;WAPALKKGLVRMGGLPLKPIIAKALQMGDELHNRPVAASSLFANAMACPLIEADLPKGQLIGTLKYITNHELIFLALSMASAKASADPAAGIEYGTVVTAMARNGTEFGIRVSGLGEEWFTAPAPKAEGLYFPGYTKADGGLDMGDSAITETVGWGGFVLAGATGILALVGGTPEEAMSYSRDMRQITVTTSPHYRMPIMGFQGAPVGIDIRRVVQTGIVPIIDTAIAHRNPGYPIIGAGIVRAPLDCFKKALVRFGNHVKCL
;
A
#
# COMPACT_ATOMS: atom_id res chain seq x y z
N TRP A 1 18.06 6.31 17.11
CA TRP A 1 16.61 6.58 17.10
C TRP A 1 15.79 5.34 17.50
N ALA A 2 16.05 4.13 16.97
CA ALA A 2 15.19 2.96 17.21
C ALA A 2 14.99 2.54 18.69
N PRO A 3 16.03 2.43 19.55
CA PRO A 3 15.83 2.07 20.96
C PRO A 3 15.00 3.11 21.74
N ALA A 4 15.20 4.39 21.46
CA ALA A 4 14.42 5.48 22.03
C ALA A 4 12.95 5.42 21.61
N LEU A 5 12.70 5.19 20.31
CA LEU A 5 11.35 5.00 19.77
C LEU A 5 10.64 3.83 20.43
N LYS A 6 11.33 2.69 20.62
CA LYS A 6 10.81 1.54 21.36
C LYS A 6 10.44 1.90 22.80
N LYS A 7 11.31 2.62 23.53
CA LYS A 7 11.04 3.01 24.92
C LYS A 7 9.80 3.91 25.03
N GLY A 8 9.67 4.88 24.12
CA GLY A 8 8.47 5.71 24.02
C GLY A 8 7.20 4.90 23.71
N LEU A 9 7.26 3.96 22.79
CA LEU A 9 6.11 3.12 22.43
C LEU A 9 5.68 2.21 23.58
N VAL A 10 6.64 1.61 24.30
CA VAL A 10 6.36 0.81 25.51
C VAL A 10 5.76 1.69 26.60
N ARG A 11 6.26 2.92 26.77
CA ARG A 11 5.76 3.88 27.77
C ARG A 11 4.27 4.20 27.58
N MET A 12 3.81 4.33 26.33
CA MET A 12 2.40 4.59 26.04
C MET A 12 1.50 3.34 25.96
N GLY A 13 2.06 2.14 26.11
CA GLY A 13 1.30 0.89 26.02
C GLY A 13 0.89 0.48 24.60
N GLY A 14 1.56 1.03 23.58
CA GLY A 14 1.24 0.81 22.16
C GLY A 14 0.48 1.99 21.53
N LEU A 15 0.46 2.01 20.19
CA LEU A 15 -0.15 3.09 19.41
C LEU A 15 -1.17 2.49 18.43
N PRO A 16 -2.48 2.83 18.55
CA PRO A 16 -3.47 2.40 17.56
C PRO A 16 -3.22 3.11 16.22
N LEU A 17 -2.95 2.34 15.17
CA LEU A 17 -2.62 2.88 13.84
C LEU A 17 -3.86 3.21 12.99
N LYS A 18 -4.98 2.48 13.17
CA LYS A 18 -6.22 2.69 12.40
C LYS A 18 -6.75 4.15 12.46
N PRO A 19 -6.77 4.83 13.63
CA PRO A 19 -7.15 6.25 13.68
C PRO A 19 -6.21 7.18 12.92
N ILE A 20 -4.90 6.92 12.94
CA ILE A 20 -3.91 7.71 12.19
C ILE A 20 -4.13 7.53 10.69
N ILE A 21 -4.25 6.29 10.23
CA ILE A 21 -4.54 5.90 8.85
C ILE A 21 -5.82 6.58 8.35
N ALA A 22 -6.93 6.44 9.08
CA ALA A 22 -8.22 7.00 8.68
C ALA A 22 -8.19 8.53 8.57
N LYS A 23 -7.43 9.20 9.43
CA LYS A 23 -7.26 10.66 9.40
C LYS A 23 -6.32 11.09 8.26
N ALA A 24 -5.21 10.37 8.06
CA ALA A 24 -4.24 10.66 7.01
C ALA A 24 -4.86 10.60 5.60
N LEU A 25 -5.72 9.60 5.34
CA LEU A 25 -6.47 9.50 4.08
C LEU A 25 -7.38 10.72 3.81
N GLN A 26 -7.83 11.41 4.86
CA GLN A 26 -8.60 12.66 4.73
C GLN A 26 -7.71 13.90 4.64
N MET A 27 -6.40 13.75 4.87
CA MET A 27 -5.37 14.80 4.77
C MET A 27 -4.54 14.67 3.48
N GLY A 28 -5.05 13.90 2.51
CA GLY A 28 -4.46 13.76 1.19
C GLY A 28 -3.44 12.63 1.04
N ASP A 29 -3.21 11.81 2.07
CA ASP A 29 -2.34 10.64 1.92
C ASP A 29 -3.08 9.51 1.20
N GLU A 30 -2.33 8.66 0.51
CA GLU A 30 -2.81 7.35 0.04
C GLU A 30 -2.15 6.17 0.79
N LEU A 31 -1.10 6.46 1.58
CA LEU A 31 -0.40 5.56 2.51
C LEU A 31 0.64 4.60 1.91
N HIS A 32 0.95 4.72 0.63
CA HIS A 32 2.02 4.02 -0.09
C HIS A 32 3.19 4.97 -0.45
N ASN A 33 3.05 5.85 -1.44
CA ASN A 33 4.12 6.81 -1.81
C ASN A 33 4.03 8.16 -1.09
N ARG A 34 2.83 8.54 -0.67
CA ARG A 34 2.49 9.75 0.09
C ARG A 34 1.88 9.38 1.44
N PRO A 35 2.68 8.98 2.43
CA PRO A 35 2.26 8.85 3.82
C PRO A 35 2.70 10.07 4.67
N VAL A 36 2.70 11.28 4.09
CA VAL A 36 3.27 12.50 4.71
C VAL A 36 2.47 12.92 5.94
N ALA A 37 1.13 12.96 5.82
CA ALA A 37 0.26 13.28 6.93
C ALA A 37 0.33 12.20 8.03
N ALA A 38 0.37 10.93 7.65
CA ALA A 38 0.48 9.80 8.57
C ALA A 38 1.81 9.83 9.35
N SER A 39 2.93 10.09 8.68
CA SER A 39 4.25 10.29 9.29
C SER A 39 4.25 11.45 10.29
N SER A 40 3.62 12.57 9.93
CA SER A 40 3.48 13.73 10.84
C SER A 40 2.59 13.42 12.05
N LEU A 41 1.45 12.74 11.83
CA LEU A 41 0.54 12.33 12.90
C LEU A 41 1.21 11.32 13.85
N PHE A 42 2.01 10.40 13.32
CA PHE A 42 2.83 9.48 14.10
C PHE A 42 3.87 10.23 14.95
N ALA A 43 4.61 11.17 14.35
CA ALA A 43 5.58 11.99 15.08
C ALA A 43 4.90 12.75 16.23
N ASN A 44 3.73 13.34 15.99
CA ASN A 44 2.94 14.02 17.01
C ASN A 44 2.50 13.07 18.14
N ALA A 45 2.02 11.87 17.79
CA ALA A 45 1.59 10.88 18.77
C ALA A 45 2.75 10.36 19.64
N MET A 46 3.97 10.30 19.08
CA MET A 46 5.16 9.83 19.78
C MET A 46 5.87 10.91 20.62
N ALA A 47 5.53 12.20 20.43
CA ALA A 47 6.25 13.30 21.06
C ALA A 47 6.25 13.23 22.60
N CYS A 48 5.07 13.18 23.24
CA CYS A 48 4.97 13.09 24.71
C CYS A 48 5.51 11.75 25.25
N PRO A 49 5.16 10.58 24.69
CA PRO A 49 5.70 9.30 25.16
C PRO A 49 7.23 9.22 25.12
N LEU A 50 7.87 9.84 24.12
CA LEU A 50 9.33 9.92 24.05
C LEU A 50 9.93 10.79 25.17
N ILE A 51 9.28 11.88 25.56
CA ILE A 51 9.70 12.73 26.68
C ILE A 51 9.54 11.98 28.00
N GLU A 52 8.39 11.32 28.20
CA GLU A 52 8.08 10.57 29.41
C GLU A 52 8.91 9.28 29.56
N ALA A 53 9.55 8.82 28.48
CA ALA A 53 10.38 7.63 28.49
C ALA A 53 11.71 7.82 29.24
N ASP A 54 12.00 8.97 29.84
CA ASP A 54 13.23 9.24 30.61
C ASP A 54 14.49 8.79 29.85
N LEU A 55 14.66 9.37 28.66
CA LEU A 55 15.76 9.08 27.75
C LEU A 55 16.87 10.13 27.91
N PRO A 56 18.15 9.76 27.70
CA PRO A 56 19.22 10.76 27.61
C PRO A 56 18.88 11.83 26.56
N LYS A 57 19.05 13.11 26.91
CA LYS A 57 18.65 14.26 26.07
C LYS A 57 19.11 14.14 24.61
N GLY A 58 20.34 13.69 24.37
CA GLY A 58 20.86 13.49 23.02
C GLY A 58 20.09 12.45 22.20
N GLN A 59 19.69 11.34 22.83
CA GLN A 59 18.90 10.29 22.16
C GLN A 59 17.47 10.76 21.90
N LEU A 60 16.86 11.47 22.85
CA LEU A 60 15.53 12.06 22.70
C LEU A 60 15.50 13.03 21.51
N ILE A 61 16.38 14.03 21.52
CA ILE A 61 16.45 15.05 20.45
C ILE A 61 16.77 14.41 19.10
N GLY A 62 17.73 13.47 19.04
CA GLY A 62 18.04 12.77 17.80
C GLY A 62 16.88 11.94 17.25
N THR A 63 16.06 11.36 18.12
CA THR A 63 14.88 10.57 17.71
C THR A 63 13.75 11.47 17.27
N LEU A 64 13.47 12.56 17.99
CA LEU A 64 12.48 13.56 17.58
C LEU A 64 12.84 14.14 16.21
N LYS A 65 14.10 14.59 16.02
CA LYS A 65 14.59 15.08 14.72
C LYS A 65 14.41 14.07 13.60
N TYR A 66 14.64 12.78 13.88
CA TYR A 66 14.44 11.74 12.88
C TYR A 66 12.96 11.61 12.49
N ILE A 67 12.05 11.40 13.45
CA ILE A 67 10.63 11.14 13.14
C ILE A 67 9.91 12.37 12.61
N THR A 68 10.31 13.59 12.96
CA THR A 68 9.68 14.82 12.47
C THR A 68 10.14 15.23 11.07
N ASN A 69 11.27 14.68 10.57
CA ASN A 69 11.82 15.01 9.25
C ASN A 69 11.77 13.81 8.27
N HIS A 70 11.13 12.70 8.65
CA HIS A 70 11.07 11.50 7.82
C HIS A 70 9.66 11.28 7.27
N GLU A 71 9.38 11.84 6.10
CA GLU A 71 8.04 11.82 5.47
C GLU A 71 7.56 10.41 5.10
N LEU A 72 8.48 9.45 4.89
CA LEU A 72 8.16 8.06 4.54
C LEU A 72 8.13 7.09 5.73
N ILE A 73 8.29 7.54 6.99
CA ILE A 73 8.49 6.61 8.12
C ILE A 73 7.25 5.74 8.34
N PHE A 74 6.07 6.28 8.03
CA PHE A 74 4.81 5.60 8.20
C PHE A 74 4.55 4.53 7.12
N LEU A 75 5.27 4.49 5.99
CA LEU A 75 5.08 3.45 4.97
C LEU A 75 5.23 2.04 5.57
N ALA A 76 6.28 1.80 6.36
CA ALA A 76 6.47 0.50 7.02
C ALA A 76 5.31 0.17 7.98
N LEU A 77 4.77 1.17 8.67
CA LEU A 77 3.61 1.01 9.56
C LEU A 77 2.32 0.77 8.78
N SER A 78 2.14 1.42 7.62
CA SER A 78 1.05 1.15 6.67
C SER A 78 1.11 -0.29 6.20
N MET A 79 2.27 -0.76 5.71
CA MET A 79 2.43 -2.12 5.22
C MET A 79 2.15 -3.16 6.32
N ALA A 80 2.68 -2.96 7.52
CA ALA A 80 2.40 -3.85 8.65
C ALA A 80 0.91 -3.83 9.04
N SER A 81 0.27 -2.66 9.05
CA SER A 81 -1.17 -2.53 9.35
C SER A 81 -2.03 -3.18 8.27
N ALA A 82 -1.64 -3.05 7.01
CA ALA A 82 -2.30 -3.67 5.87
C ALA A 82 -2.20 -5.20 5.97
N LYS A 83 -1.00 -5.73 6.18
CA LYS A 83 -0.79 -7.18 6.35
C LYS A 83 -1.60 -7.72 7.53
N ALA A 84 -1.55 -7.06 8.68
CA ALA A 84 -2.33 -7.44 9.86
C ALA A 84 -3.86 -7.35 9.63
N SER A 85 -4.32 -6.51 8.70
CA SER A 85 -5.73 -6.43 8.31
C SER A 85 -6.12 -7.48 7.27
N ALA A 86 -5.19 -7.91 6.41
CA ALA A 86 -5.44 -8.88 5.35
C ALA A 86 -5.36 -10.33 5.83
N ASP A 87 -4.48 -10.63 6.79
CA ASP A 87 -4.26 -12.00 7.28
C ASP A 87 -5.50 -12.68 7.86
N PRO A 88 -6.37 -12.01 8.65
CA PRO A 88 -7.61 -12.60 9.12
C PRO A 88 -8.61 -12.95 8.00
N ALA A 89 -8.43 -12.41 6.79
CA ALA A 89 -9.24 -12.74 5.63
C ALA A 89 -8.68 -13.93 4.83
N ALA A 90 -7.54 -14.53 5.23
CA ALA A 90 -7.01 -15.74 4.62
C ALA A 90 -7.67 -17.01 5.19
N GLY A 91 -7.70 -18.09 4.37
CA GLY A 91 -8.22 -19.39 4.80
C GLY A 91 -9.74 -19.47 4.91
N ILE A 92 -10.49 -18.49 4.38
CA ILE A 92 -11.95 -18.58 4.31
C ILE A 92 -12.31 -19.51 3.15
N GLU A 93 -13.00 -20.61 3.48
CA GLU A 93 -13.46 -21.57 2.48
C GLU A 93 -14.27 -20.88 1.38
N TYR A 94 -13.95 -21.18 0.12
CA TYR A 94 -14.53 -20.53 -1.07
C TYR A 94 -14.33 -19.01 -1.17
N GLY A 95 -13.44 -18.42 -0.37
CA GLY A 95 -13.09 -17.01 -0.45
C GLY A 95 -12.32 -16.69 -1.75
N THR A 96 -12.84 -15.78 -2.57
CA THR A 96 -12.19 -15.34 -3.82
C THR A 96 -11.42 -14.03 -3.68
N VAL A 97 -11.31 -13.51 -2.45
CA VAL A 97 -10.63 -12.25 -2.16
C VAL A 97 -9.11 -12.46 -2.15
N VAL A 98 -8.38 -11.56 -2.80
CA VAL A 98 -6.92 -11.48 -2.72
C VAL A 98 -6.51 -11.01 -1.32
N THR A 99 -5.60 -11.74 -0.68
CA THR A 99 -5.10 -11.46 0.69
C THR A 99 -3.65 -11.01 0.72
N ALA A 100 -2.94 -11.11 -0.40
CA ALA A 100 -1.63 -10.49 -0.57
C ALA A 100 -1.39 -10.19 -2.05
N MET A 101 -0.79 -9.02 -2.31
CA MET A 101 -0.07 -8.71 -3.55
C MET A 101 1.36 -8.34 -3.18
N ALA A 102 2.34 -8.92 -3.85
CA ALA A 102 3.76 -8.68 -3.62
C ALA A 102 4.56 -8.88 -4.91
N ARG A 103 5.78 -8.36 -4.94
CA ARG A 103 6.67 -8.46 -6.10
C ARG A 103 8.13 -8.45 -5.69
N ASN A 104 8.99 -9.10 -6.47
CA ASN A 104 10.40 -9.29 -6.11
C ASN A 104 11.38 -8.73 -7.15
N GLY A 105 10.93 -7.88 -8.07
CA GLY A 105 11.75 -7.36 -9.17
C GLY A 105 11.91 -8.35 -10.34
N THR A 106 11.23 -9.50 -10.31
CA THR A 106 11.18 -10.48 -11.41
C THR A 106 9.76 -10.99 -11.63
N GLU A 107 9.05 -11.33 -10.56
CA GLU A 107 7.67 -11.80 -10.55
C GLU A 107 6.78 -10.91 -9.69
N PHE A 108 5.53 -10.79 -10.11
CA PHE A 108 4.40 -10.29 -9.32
C PHE A 108 3.56 -11.50 -8.88
N GLY A 109 3.25 -11.57 -7.59
CA GLY A 109 2.51 -12.67 -6.98
C GLY A 109 1.26 -12.20 -6.25
N ILE A 110 0.22 -13.04 -6.29
CA ILE A 110 -0.97 -12.88 -5.45
C ILE A 110 -1.24 -14.14 -4.62
N ARG A 111 -1.87 -13.94 -3.47
CA ARG A 111 -2.52 -14.99 -2.67
C ARG A 111 -4.01 -14.74 -2.56
N VAL A 112 -4.79 -15.81 -2.50
CA VAL A 112 -6.26 -15.76 -2.47
C VAL A 112 -6.78 -16.52 -1.26
N SER A 113 -7.76 -15.95 -0.58
CA SER A 113 -8.31 -16.42 0.69
C SER A 113 -8.58 -17.93 0.73
N GLY A 114 -9.36 -18.46 -0.21
CA GLY A 114 -9.75 -19.87 -0.26
C GLY A 114 -8.74 -20.81 -0.91
N LEU A 115 -7.53 -20.34 -1.24
CA LEU A 115 -6.49 -21.13 -1.93
C LEU A 115 -5.25 -21.38 -1.06
N GLY A 116 -5.38 -21.19 0.25
CA GLY A 116 -4.33 -21.48 1.23
C GLY A 116 -3.07 -20.64 1.05
N GLU A 117 -1.90 -21.29 1.06
CA GLU A 117 -0.57 -20.67 0.96
C GLU A 117 -0.03 -20.58 -0.48
N GLU A 118 -0.79 -21.02 -1.48
CA GLU A 118 -0.35 -21.04 -2.88
C GLU A 118 -0.19 -19.61 -3.44
N TRP A 119 0.94 -19.36 -4.12
CA TRP A 119 1.20 -18.12 -4.83
C TRP A 119 0.91 -18.27 -6.32
N PHE A 120 0.17 -17.32 -6.88
CA PHE A 120 -0.06 -17.23 -8.32
C PHE A 120 0.79 -16.10 -8.88
N THR A 121 1.77 -16.45 -9.71
CA THR A 121 2.76 -15.48 -10.22
C THR A 121 2.59 -15.17 -11.70
N ALA A 122 3.09 -14.00 -12.09
CA ALA A 122 3.30 -13.55 -13.46
C ALA A 122 4.55 -12.65 -13.50
N PRO A 123 5.15 -12.36 -14.67
CA PRO A 123 6.30 -11.47 -14.74
C PRO A 123 6.00 -10.09 -14.13
N ALA A 124 6.93 -9.57 -13.32
CA ALA A 124 6.80 -8.24 -12.73
C ALA A 124 6.78 -7.18 -13.85
N PRO A 125 5.80 -6.27 -13.84
CA PRO A 125 5.72 -5.21 -14.84
C PRO A 125 6.75 -4.10 -14.57
N LYS A 126 6.93 -3.20 -15.54
CA LYS A 126 7.60 -1.92 -15.32
C LYS A 126 6.58 -0.88 -14.86
N ALA A 127 7.00 -0.01 -13.95
CA ALA A 127 6.24 1.17 -13.58
C ALA A 127 6.27 2.22 -14.69
N GLU A 128 5.12 2.86 -14.93
CA GLU A 128 4.97 3.97 -15.88
C GLU A 128 4.76 5.26 -15.09
N GLY A 129 5.65 6.23 -15.27
CA GLY A 129 5.58 7.48 -14.52
C GLY A 129 6.75 8.41 -14.79
N LEU A 130 7.04 9.27 -13.81
CA LEU A 130 8.03 10.34 -13.91
C LEU A 130 9.37 9.88 -13.34
N TYR A 131 10.45 10.35 -13.97
CA TYR A 131 11.83 10.06 -13.58
C TYR A 131 12.48 11.33 -13.05
N PHE A 132 13.33 11.18 -12.03
CA PHE A 132 14.11 12.28 -11.50
C PHE A 132 15.16 12.77 -12.50
N PRO A 133 15.60 14.05 -12.40
CA PRO A 133 16.61 14.59 -13.29
C PRO A 133 17.85 13.69 -13.38
N GLY A 134 18.25 13.36 -14.61
CA GLY A 134 19.38 12.47 -14.89
C GLY A 134 19.04 10.99 -15.06
N TYR A 135 17.79 10.57 -14.83
CA TYR A 135 17.34 9.19 -15.06
C TYR A 135 16.28 9.09 -16.16
N THR A 136 16.14 7.90 -16.73
CA THR A 136 15.21 7.59 -17.80
C THR A 136 14.53 6.23 -17.58
N LYS A 137 13.54 5.92 -18.42
CA LYS A 137 12.87 4.60 -18.45
C LYS A 137 13.83 3.41 -18.65
N ALA A 138 15.01 3.64 -19.24
CA ALA A 138 16.01 2.59 -19.44
C ALA A 138 16.70 2.18 -18.12
N ASP A 139 16.70 3.07 -17.13
CA ASP A 139 17.37 2.88 -15.85
C ASP A 139 16.47 2.17 -14.83
N GLY A 140 15.15 2.20 -15.04
CA GLY A 140 14.15 1.55 -14.18
C GLY A 140 14.21 0.03 -14.19
N GLY A 141 14.20 -0.56 -12.99
CA GLY A 141 13.97 -1.98 -12.76
C GLY A 141 12.52 -2.39 -12.97
N LEU A 142 12.24 -3.68 -12.77
CA LEU A 142 10.87 -4.18 -12.66
C LEU A 142 10.32 -3.88 -11.26
N ASP A 143 8.99 -3.89 -11.12
CA ASP A 143 8.31 -3.61 -9.86
C ASP A 143 8.76 -4.57 -8.74
N MET A 144 9.01 -4.02 -7.54
CA MET A 144 9.64 -4.74 -6.44
C MET A 144 9.15 -4.25 -5.07
N GLY A 145 9.04 -5.19 -4.13
CA GLY A 145 8.70 -5.00 -2.73
C GLY A 145 7.41 -5.69 -2.31
N ASP A 146 7.09 -5.61 -1.01
CA ASP A 146 5.81 -6.08 -0.46
C ASP A 146 4.79 -4.96 -0.29
N SER A 147 5.16 -3.72 -0.61
CA SER A 147 4.33 -2.55 -0.38
C SER A 147 2.97 -2.58 -1.10
N ALA A 148 2.80 -3.34 -2.18
CA ALA A 148 1.50 -3.61 -2.81
C ALA A 148 0.44 -4.26 -1.87
N ILE A 149 0.85 -4.66 -0.66
CA ILE A 149 -0.08 -4.99 0.43
C ILE A 149 -0.99 -3.80 0.81
N THR A 150 -0.56 -2.55 0.58
CA THR A 150 -1.40 -1.37 0.84
C THR A 150 -2.63 -1.34 -0.06
N GLU A 151 -2.48 -1.62 -1.34
CA GLU A 151 -3.55 -1.72 -2.32
C GLU A 151 -4.41 -2.96 -2.09
N THR A 152 -3.81 -4.03 -1.58
CA THR A 152 -4.55 -5.25 -1.20
C THR A 152 -5.67 -4.95 -0.20
N VAL A 153 -5.44 -3.99 0.71
CA VAL A 153 -6.42 -3.54 1.70
C VAL A 153 -7.17 -2.25 1.31
N GLY A 154 -7.02 -1.81 0.06
CA GLY A 154 -7.76 -0.67 -0.48
C GLY A 154 -7.15 0.70 -0.22
N TRP A 155 -5.87 0.79 0.17
CA TRP A 155 -5.12 2.06 0.21
C TRP A 155 -4.30 2.20 -1.08
N GLY A 156 -3.21 2.99 -1.09
CA GLY A 156 -2.40 3.07 -2.30
C GLY A 156 -3.14 3.71 -3.47
N GLY A 157 -2.83 3.20 -4.66
CA GLY A 157 -3.54 3.53 -5.90
C GLY A 157 -5.07 3.40 -5.82
N PHE A 158 -5.64 2.62 -4.90
CA PHE A 158 -7.10 2.43 -4.77
C PHE A 158 -7.83 3.67 -4.24
N VAL A 159 -7.10 4.58 -3.60
CA VAL A 159 -7.62 5.83 -3.01
C VAL A 159 -6.93 7.06 -3.57
N LEU A 160 -6.30 6.93 -4.75
CA LEU A 160 -5.54 8.01 -5.40
C LEU A 160 -6.38 9.28 -5.61
N ALA A 161 -7.70 9.13 -5.78
CA ALA A 161 -8.67 10.23 -5.80
C ALA A 161 -8.50 11.18 -4.61
N GLY A 162 -8.28 10.61 -3.41
CA GLY A 162 -8.07 11.36 -2.18
C GLY A 162 -6.69 12.01 -2.06
N ALA A 163 -5.72 11.62 -2.89
CA ALA A 163 -4.31 11.96 -2.74
C ALA A 163 -3.70 12.68 -3.96
N THR A 164 -4.45 13.55 -4.62
CA THR A 164 -4.03 14.22 -5.87
C THR A 164 -2.70 14.97 -5.81
N GLY A 165 -2.23 15.35 -4.62
CA GLY A 165 -0.89 15.91 -4.44
C GLY A 165 0.27 14.99 -4.88
N ILE A 166 0.04 13.67 -4.94
CA ILE A 166 1.05 12.70 -5.39
C ILE A 166 1.24 12.68 -6.91
N LEU A 167 0.30 13.24 -7.68
CA LEU A 167 0.34 13.22 -9.15
C LEU A 167 1.54 13.98 -9.73
N ALA A 168 2.10 14.95 -8.98
CA ALA A 168 3.35 15.61 -9.34
C ALA A 168 4.57 14.65 -9.33
N LEU A 169 4.45 13.51 -8.65
CA LEU A 169 5.49 12.50 -8.52
C LEU A 169 5.20 11.26 -9.36
N VAL A 170 3.96 10.76 -9.36
CA VAL A 170 3.58 9.53 -10.09
C VAL A 170 3.05 9.78 -11.50
N GLY A 171 2.77 11.05 -11.84
CA GLY A 171 2.13 11.45 -13.10
C GLY A 171 0.60 11.30 -13.08
N GLY A 172 -0.03 11.73 -14.18
CA GLY A 172 -1.47 11.67 -14.39
C GLY A 172 -2.24 12.93 -13.96
N THR A 173 -3.56 12.89 -14.11
CA THR A 173 -4.47 14.01 -13.81
C THR A 173 -5.41 13.71 -12.63
N PRO A 174 -5.99 14.73 -11.97
CA PRO A 174 -7.01 14.53 -10.97
C PRO A 174 -8.20 13.69 -11.48
N GLU A 175 -8.62 13.90 -12.73
CA GLU A 175 -9.69 13.14 -13.36
C GLU A 175 -9.33 11.66 -13.51
N GLU A 176 -8.09 11.35 -13.90
CA GLU A 176 -7.59 9.98 -13.97
C GLU A 176 -7.55 9.33 -12.58
N ALA A 177 -7.07 10.05 -11.56
CA ALA A 177 -7.05 9.55 -10.18
C ALA A 177 -8.46 9.21 -9.65
N MET A 178 -9.45 10.05 -9.99
CA MET A 178 -10.86 9.80 -9.70
C MET A 178 -11.39 8.57 -10.45
N SER A 179 -11.03 8.42 -11.74
CA SER A 179 -11.40 7.26 -12.54
C SER A 179 -10.83 5.97 -11.95
N TYR A 180 -9.54 5.97 -11.62
CA TYR A 180 -8.88 4.82 -11.01
C TYR A 180 -9.56 4.34 -9.73
N SER A 181 -9.89 5.27 -8.83
CA SER A 181 -10.56 4.92 -7.57
C SER A 181 -11.98 4.38 -7.79
N ARG A 182 -12.65 4.76 -8.89
CA ARG A 182 -13.93 4.17 -9.31
C ARG A 182 -13.75 2.79 -9.91
N ASP A 183 -12.75 2.58 -10.75
CA ASP A 183 -12.44 1.29 -11.37
C ASP A 183 -12.13 0.24 -10.31
N MET A 184 -11.38 0.61 -9.26
CA MET A 184 -11.05 -0.32 -8.16
C MET A 184 -12.29 -0.79 -7.39
N ARG A 185 -13.41 -0.05 -7.42
CA ARG A 185 -14.69 -0.51 -6.86
C ARG A 185 -15.35 -1.60 -7.69
N GLN A 186 -15.12 -1.61 -8.99
CA GLN A 186 -15.70 -2.63 -9.87
C GLN A 186 -15.09 -4.01 -9.60
N ILE A 187 -13.85 -4.05 -9.08
CA ILE A 187 -13.12 -5.29 -8.80
C ILE A 187 -13.07 -5.67 -7.32
N THR A 188 -13.66 -4.88 -6.42
CA THR A 188 -13.67 -5.14 -4.97
C THR A 188 -15.05 -5.50 -4.46
N VAL A 189 -15.14 -6.31 -3.40
CA VAL A 189 -16.42 -6.82 -2.90
C VAL A 189 -17.26 -5.77 -2.16
N THR A 190 -16.64 -4.78 -1.53
CA THR A 190 -17.33 -3.74 -0.75
C THR A 190 -16.48 -2.49 -0.57
N THR A 191 -16.96 -1.53 0.23
CA THR A 191 -16.20 -0.36 0.67
C THR A 191 -16.04 -0.32 2.19
N SER A 192 -14.93 0.25 2.67
CA SER A 192 -14.65 0.40 4.10
C SER A 192 -15.49 1.54 4.72
N PRO A 193 -16.17 1.31 5.87
CA PRO A 193 -16.86 2.39 6.58
C PRO A 193 -15.89 3.34 7.31
N HIS A 194 -14.61 2.97 7.43
CA HIS A 194 -13.62 3.69 8.23
C HIS A 194 -12.68 4.56 7.38
N TYR A 195 -12.38 4.13 6.16
CA TYR A 195 -11.41 4.77 5.27
C TYR A 195 -12.18 5.52 4.21
N ARG A 196 -12.54 6.78 4.48
CA ARG A 196 -13.43 7.58 3.65
C ARG A 196 -12.65 8.65 2.89
N MET A 197 -13.00 8.86 1.62
CA MET A 197 -12.41 9.89 0.76
C MET A 197 -13.34 11.10 0.66
N PRO A 198 -13.00 12.27 1.23
CA PRO A 198 -13.87 13.46 1.22
C PRO A 198 -14.28 13.88 -0.20
N ILE A 199 -13.34 13.89 -1.14
CA ILE A 199 -13.55 14.29 -2.55
C ILE A 199 -14.52 13.39 -3.31
N MET A 200 -14.71 12.15 -2.84
CA MET A 200 -15.67 11.18 -3.37
C MET A 200 -16.99 11.20 -2.58
N GLY A 201 -17.30 12.30 -1.88
CA GLY A 201 -18.49 12.41 -1.04
C GLY A 201 -18.45 11.50 0.19
N PHE A 202 -17.26 11.35 0.81
CA PHE A 202 -17.02 10.48 1.97
C PHE A 202 -17.32 8.99 1.74
N GLN A 203 -17.36 8.56 0.49
CA GLN A 203 -17.45 7.14 0.18
C GLN A 203 -16.20 6.39 0.66
N GLY A 204 -16.40 5.14 1.07
CA GLY A 204 -15.33 4.28 1.56
C GLY A 204 -14.32 3.87 0.48
N ALA A 205 -13.12 3.55 0.92
CA ALA A 205 -12.08 2.90 0.13
C ALA A 205 -12.59 1.52 -0.37
N PRO A 206 -12.32 1.15 -1.63
CA PRO A 206 -12.67 -0.18 -2.15
C PRO A 206 -11.85 -1.27 -1.45
N VAL A 207 -12.49 -2.32 -0.93
CA VAL A 207 -11.82 -3.38 -0.15
C VAL A 207 -12.22 -4.77 -0.63
N GLY A 208 -11.24 -5.67 -0.65
CA GLY A 208 -11.39 -7.09 -0.97
C GLY A 208 -11.45 -7.33 -2.47
N ILE A 209 -10.28 -7.33 -3.11
CA ILE A 209 -10.14 -7.57 -4.56
C ILE A 209 -10.64 -8.98 -4.88
N ASP A 210 -11.68 -9.10 -5.68
CA ASP A 210 -12.28 -10.38 -6.07
C ASP A 210 -11.69 -10.86 -7.39
N ILE A 211 -10.99 -12.00 -7.38
CA ILE A 211 -10.35 -12.55 -8.59
C ILE A 211 -11.35 -12.79 -9.72
N ARG A 212 -12.63 -13.07 -9.41
CA ARG A 212 -13.68 -13.27 -10.42
C ARG A 212 -14.00 -11.96 -11.12
N ARG A 213 -14.15 -10.86 -10.36
CA ARG A 213 -14.46 -9.54 -10.90
C ARG A 213 -13.30 -8.99 -11.72
N VAL A 214 -12.05 -9.21 -11.28
CA VAL A 214 -10.85 -8.86 -12.05
C VAL A 214 -10.86 -9.54 -13.41
N VAL A 215 -11.03 -10.88 -13.45
CA VAL A 215 -11.04 -11.62 -14.72
C VAL A 215 -12.24 -11.28 -15.59
N GLN A 216 -13.43 -11.11 -15.00
CA GLN A 216 -14.66 -10.82 -15.73
C GLN A 216 -14.66 -9.43 -16.39
N THR A 217 -14.17 -8.41 -15.67
CA THR A 217 -14.18 -7.02 -16.16
C THR A 217 -12.95 -6.68 -17.01
N GLY A 218 -11.85 -7.42 -16.82
CA GLY A 218 -10.54 -7.06 -17.38
C GLY A 218 -9.86 -5.89 -16.67
N ILE A 219 -10.51 -5.29 -15.67
CA ILE A 219 -9.90 -4.26 -14.82
C ILE A 219 -8.97 -4.96 -13.83
N VAL A 220 -7.74 -4.47 -13.73
CA VAL A 220 -6.70 -5.00 -12.83
C VAL A 220 -6.34 -3.99 -11.75
N PRO A 221 -5.93 -4.43 -10.55
CA PRO A 221 -5.41 -3.54 -9.52
C PRO A 221 -4.35 -2.59 -10.05
N ILE A 222 -4.51 -1.30 -9.74
CA ILE A 222 -3.44 -0.32 -9.91
C ILE A 222 -2.65 -0.21 -8.61
N ILE A 223 -1.34 -0.02 -8.73
CA ILE A 223 -0.41 0.18 -7.63
C ILE A 223 0.37 1.46 -7.95
N ASP A 224 0.34 2.45 -7.06
CA ASP A 224 1.27 3.57 -7.17
C ASP A 224 2.58 3.13 -6.50
N THR A 225 3.73 3.26 -7.17
CA THR A 225 4.98 2.70 -6.67
C THR A 225 6.18 3.56 -7.04
N ALA A 226 7.19 3.56 -6.16
CA ALA A 226 8.49 4.12 -6.45
C ALA A 226 9.20 3.31 -7.55
N ILE A 227 9.93 4.00 -8.42
CA ILE A 227 10.77 3.39 -9.45
C ILE A 227 12.16 3.22 -8.88
N ALA A 228 12.56 1.96 -8.65
CA ALA A 228 13.93 1.61 -8.30
C ALA A 228 14.79 1.49 -9.56
N HIS A 229 16.07 1.84 -9.43
CA HIS A 229 17.05 1.59 -10.48
C HIS A 229 17.29 0.08 -10.66
N ARG A 230 17.55 -0.36 -11.89
CA ARG A 230 17.79 -1.78 -12.22
C ARG A 230 19.10 -2.34 -11.66
N ASN A 231 20.08 -1.48 -11.41
CA ASN A 231 21.35 -1.84 -10.78
C ASN A 231 21.33 -1.49 -9.28
N PRO A 232 21.99 -2.28 -8.42
CA PRO A 232 22.04 -2.06 -6.97
C PRO A 232 22.81 -0.80 -6.57
N GLY A 233 22.50 -0.27 -5.38
CA GLY A 233 23.22 0.85 -4.76
C GLY A 233 22.72 2.25 -5.15
N TYR A 234 21.77 2.33 -6.07
CA TYR A 234 21.12 3.59 -6.46
C TYR A 234 19.90 3.89 -5.56
N PRO A 235 19.56 5.17 -5.34
CA PRO A 235 18.34 5.55 -4.66
C PRO A 235 17.10 5.26 -5.54
N ILE A 236 15.92 5.63 -5.02
CA ILE A 236 14.72 5.78 -5.85
C ILE A 236 15.01 6.78 -6.98
N ILE A 237 14.61 6.45 -8.21
CA ILE A 237 14.89 7.25 -9.42
C ILE A 237 13.65 7.86 -10.06
N GLY A 238 12.48 7.65 -9.47
CA GLY A 238 11.20 8.15 -9.96
C GLY A 238 10.03 7.52 -9.21
N ALA A 239 8.81 7.76 -9.69
CA ALA A 239 7.61 7.06 -9.23
C ALA A 239 6.60 6.96 -10.38
N GLY A 240 5.66 6.03 -10.26
CA GLY A 240 4.68 5.83 -11.30
C GLY A 240 3.57 4.88 -10.87
N ILE A 241 2.78 4.48 -11.85
CA ILE A 241 1.70 3.52 -11.71
C ILE A 241 2.11 2.20 -12.34
N VAL A 242 1.81 1.12 -11.64
CA VAL A 242 1.89 -0.25 -12.10
C VAL A 242 0.48 -0.81 -12.18
N ARG A 243 0.24 -1.67 -13.18
CA ARG A 243 -0.96 -2.50 -13.26
C ARG A 243 -0.58 -3.94 -12.93
N ALA A 244 -1.29 -4.56 -11.99
CA ALA A 244 -1.06 -5.96 -11.65
C ALA A 244 -1.29 -6.84 -12.90
N PRO A 245 -0.39 -7.79 -13.22
CA PRO A 245 -0.54 -8.61 -14.42
C PRO A 245 -1.78 -9.50 -14.34
N LEU A 246 -2.67 -9.43 -15.33
CA LEU A 246 -3.94 -10.19 -15.32
C LEU A 246 -3.74 -11.71 -15.20
N ASP A 247 -2.61 -12.23 -15.69
CA ASP A 247 -2.36 -13.66 -15.74
C ASP A 247 -2.27 -14.32 -14.36
N CYS A 248 -1.82 -13.63 -13.31
CA CYS A 248 -1.83 -14.22 -11.97
C CYS A 248 -3.28 -14.44 -11.46
N PHE A 249 -4.20 -13.53 -11.80
CA PHE A 249 -5.63 -13.67 -11.47
C PHE A 249 -6.30 -14.79 -12.26
N LYS A 250 -5.98 -14.94 -13.56
CA LYS A 250 -6.49 -16.05 -14.37
C LYS A 250 -6.05 -17.40 -13.81
N LYS A 251 -4.76 -17.55 -13.47
CA LYS A 251 -4.22 -18.76 -12.85
C LYS A 251 -4.94 -19.08 -11.53
N ALA A 252 -5.12 -18.08 -10.68
CA ALA A 252 -5.85 -18.23 -9.42
C ALA A 252 -7.32 -18.66 -9.64
N LEU A 253 -8.01 -18.07 -10.62
CA LEU A 253 -9.41 -18.40 -10.91
C LEU A 253 -9.58 -19.83 -11.44
N VAL A 254 -8.68 -20.29 -12.32
CA VAL A 254 -8.67 -21.68 -12.81
C VAL A 254 -8.44 -22.64 -11.62
N ARG A 255 -7.46 -22.33 -10.77
CA ARG A 255 -7.16 -23.14 -9.58
C ARG A 255 -8.34 -23.20 -8.60
N PHE A 256 -9.04 -22.08 -8.40
CA PHE A 256 -10.25 -21.99 -7.61
C PHE A 256 -11.38 -22.84 -8.18
N GLY A 257 -11.62 -22.77 -9.49
CA GLY A 257 -12.62 -23.60 -10.16
C GLY A 257 -12.37 -25.10 -9.99
N ASN A 258 -11.11 -25.53 -9.96
CA ASN A 258 -10.76 -26.92 -9.68
C ASN A 258 -10.96 -27.29 -8.20
N HIS A 259 -10.67 -26.38 -7.28
CA HIS A 259 -10.86 -26.60 -5.85
C HIS A 259 -12.34 -26.85 -5.50
N VAL A 260 -13.25 -26.06 -6.06
CA VAL A 260 -14.70 -26.18 -5.85
C VAL A 260 -15.26 -27.48 -6.42
N LYS A 261 -14.69 -28.01 -7.51
CA LYS A 261 -15.16 -29.25 -8.16
C LYS A 261 -14.72 -30.54 -7.48
N CYS A 262 -13.74 -30.48 -6.58
CA CYS A 262 -13.15 -31.66 -5.92
C CYS A 262 -13.82 -32.01 -4.58
N LEU A 263 -14.87 -31.29 -4.18
CA LEU A 263 -15.71 -31.54 -3.01
C LEU A 263 -17.11 -31.93 -3.47
#